data_AF-A0A2T0XC48-F1
#
_entry.id   AF-A0A2T0XC48-F1
#
_cell.length_a   1.000
_cell.length_b   1.000
_cell.length_c   1.000
_cell.angle_alpha   90.00
_cell.angle_beta   90.00
_cell.angle_gamma   90.00
#
_symmetry.space_group_name_H-M   'P 1'
#
loop_
_entity.id
_entity.type
_entity.pdbx_description
1 polymer ?
#
loop_
_entity_poly.entity_id
_entity_poly.type
_entity_poly.pdbx_seq_one_letter_code
_entity_poly.pdbx_strand_id
1 'polypeptide(L)'
;MLTVRIALTILALPLFGACTTLLRDTTPRFEVGAQASQTTSGSLDFNWRLSGDRSVGPIQVFSDDQKIWLHWHAKQTTPILSAQQTDGEQILSDSRRGDISVVTGSWDHLYFRRGKKTAQAMRVNSLGRAPQVGVTEVDSNKQIATTQLGSNFEINADDLHLRNTLSRWATLSGWHFLPEHWTVDFDIPISGYASFSVDFEESVKSLMSATELSDRPLQACIYSNRVLRVVSVTQTCDPSTSAEVRS
;
A
#
# COMPACT_ATOMS: atom_id res chain seq x y z
N MET A 1 21.59 70.19 -6.15
CA MET A 1 21.59 70.94 -7.41
C MET A 1 22.38 70.14 -8.44
N LEU A 2 21.81 70.03 -9.63
CA LEU A 2 22.14 69.16 -10.76
C LEU A 2 23.32 69.68 -11.59
N THR A 3 24.12 68.81 -12.24
CA THR A 3 24.85 68.98 -13.55
C THR A 3 25.91 67.86 -13.67
N VAL A 4 25.72 66.73 -14.39
CA VAL A 4 25.66 66.44 -15.84
C VAL A 4 26.99 66.69 -16.60
N ARG A 5 27.42 65.65 -17.36
CA ARG A 5 28.20 65.59 -18.63
C ARG A 5 29.54 64.84 -18.51
N ILE A 6 29.67 63.59 -18.97
CA ILE A 6 29.72 63.06 -20.35
C ILE A 6 31.13 63.21 -20.99
N ALA A 7 31.74 62.02 -21.17
CA ALA A 7 32.48 61.52 -22.34
C ALA A 7 34.01 61.68 -22.50
N LEU A 8 34.57 60.54 -22.97
CA LEU A 8 35.58 60.37 -24.03
C LEU A 8 37.03 60.78 -23.68
N THR A 9 38.12 60.04 -23.94
CA THR A 9 38.38 58.80 -24.69
C THR A 9 39.88 58.47 -24.57
N ILE A 10 40.28 57.29 -25.08
CA ILE A 10 41.51 57.01 -25.88
C ILE A 10 42.74 56.38 -25.17
N LEU A 11 43.09 55.17 -25.70
CA LEU A 11 44.40 54.53 -25.90
C LEU A 11 45.31 54.24 -24.68
N ALA A 12 46.14 53.19 -24.63
CA ALA A 12 46.54 52.12 -25.54
C ALA A 12 47.18 50.97 -24.73
N LEU A 13 47.12 49.76 -25.32
CA LEU A 13 47.93 48.54 -25.12
C LEU A 13 49.44 48.77 -24.84
N PRO A 14 50.28 47.76 -24.46
CA PRO A 14 50.09 46.29 -24.54
C PRO A 14 50.77 45.37 -23.47
N LEU A 15 50.48 44.06 -23.60
CA LEU A 15 51.35 42.86 -23.45
C LEU A 15 51.97 42.51 -22.08
N PHE A 16 51.58 41.34 -21.55
CA PHE A 16 52.38 40.20 -21.03
C PHE A 16 51.32 39.24 -20.43
N GLY A 17 50.97 38.12 -21.04
CA GLY A 17 51.85 36.97 -21.26
C GLY A 17 51.62 35.96 -20.14
N ALA A 18 50.64 35.06 -20.31
CA ALA A 18 50.65 33.69 -19.76
C ALA A 18 49.35 32.98 -20.15
N CYS A 19 49.50 32.04 -21.08
CA CYS A 19 48.50 31.07 -21.45
C CYS A 19 48.50 29.96 -20.39
N THR A 20 47.45 29.86 -19.57
CA THR A 20 47.08 28.60 -18.91
C THR A 20 45.62 28.33 -19.20
N THR A 21 45.38 27.64 -20.31
CA THR A 21 44.12 27.02 -20.66
C THR A 21 43.86 25.87 -19.68
N LEU A 22 43.13 26.13 -18.61
CA LEU A 22 42.42 25.07 -17.91
C LEU A 22 41.14 24.79 -18.71
N LEU A 23 41.09 23.61 -19.33
CA LEU A 23 39.91 23.05 -19.98
C LEU A 23 38.77 23.02 -18.96
N ARG A 24 37.82 23.95 -19.11
CA ARG A 24 36.55 23.92 -18.39
C ARG A 24 35.62 23.04 -19.18
N ASP A 25 35.62 21.76 -18.84
CA ASP A 25 34.70 20.78 -19.38
C ASP A 25 33.27 21.24 -19.07
N THR A 26 32.63 21.82 -20.07
CA THR A 26 31.26 22.32 -19.97
C THR A 26 30.35 21.14 -20.31
N THR A 27 30.17 20.25 -19.35
CA THR A 27 29.05 19.30 -19.41
C THR A 27 27.78 20.07 -19.06
N PRO A 28 26.72 20.06 -19.89
CA PRO A 28 25.42 20.53 -19.47
C PRO A 28 24.93 19.58 -18.38
N ARG A 29 25.05 20.02 -17.12
CA ARG A 29 24.41 19.35 -16.00
C ARG A 29 22.91 19.56 -16.20
N PHE A 30 22.23 18.53 -16.71
CA PHE A 30 20.79 18.40 -16.53
C PHE A 30 20.57 18.36 -15.02
N GLU A 31 20.20 19.50 -14.44
CA GLU A 31 19.53 19.54 -13.15
C GLU A 31 18.20 18.84 -13.37
N VAL A 32 18.21 17.52 -13.17
CA VAL A 32 17.00 16.76 -12.86
C VAL A 32 16.49 17.42 -11.59
N GLY A 33 15.55 18.36 -11.77
CA GLY A 33 14.78 18.90 -10.68
C GLY A 33 14.32 17.70 -9.88
N ALA A 34 14.83 17.61 -8.65
CA ALA A 34 14.33 16.69 -7.66
C ALA A 34 12.87 17.07 -7.45
N GLN A 35 12.00 16.51 -8.29
CA GLN A 35 10.60 16.44 -8.00
C GLN A 35 10.56 15.69 -6.69
N ALA A 36 10.25 16.42 -5.62
CA ALA A 36 10.04 15.87 -4.31
C ALA A 36 9.12 14.67 -4.49
N SER A 37 9.70 13.48 -4.40
CA SER A 37 8.97 12.27 -4.11
C SER A 37 8.21 12.61 -2.83
N GLN A 38 6.91 12.89 -2.96
CA GLN A 38 6.04 12.99 -1.81
C GLN A 38 5.98 11.59 -1.25
N THR A 39 6.95 11.28 -0.39
CA THR A 39 6.95 10.09 0.44
C THR A 39 5.66 10.16 1.24
N THR A 40 4.70 9.29 0.91
CA THR A 40 3.51 9.04 1.72
C THR A 40 3.99 8.37 3.01
N SER A 41 4.58 9.15 3.91
CA SER A 41 5.07 8.69 5.21
C SER A 41 3.91 8.69 6.19
N GLY A 42 2.96 7.78 5.97
CA GLY A 42 1.82 7.54 6.83
C GLY A 42 1.39 6.08 6.72
N SER A 43 1.00 5.47 7.85
CA SER A 43 0.39 4.14 7.84
C SER A 43 -0.91 4.19 7.05
N LEU A 44 -1.04 3.37 6.01
CA LEU A 44 -2.27 3.29 5.22
C LEU A 44 -3.34 2.51 6.00
N ASP A 45 -4.57 2.98 5.95
CA ASP A 45 -5.79 2.39 6.50
C ASP A 45 -6.77 2.07 5.37
N PHE A 46 -7.12 0.80 5.21
CA PHE A 46 -8.08 0.32 4.23
C PHE A 46 -9.42 -0.10 4.85
N ASN A 47 -9.65 0.17 6.15
CA ASN A 47 -10.86 -0.20 6.89
C ASN A 47 -12.06 0.71 6.54
N TRP A 48 -12.47 0.65 5.28
CA TRP A 48 -13.56 1.44 4.72
C TRP A 48 -14.69 0.54 4.23
N ARG A 49 -15.89 0.77 4.75
CA ARG A 49 -17.10 0.07 4.32
C ARG A 49 -17.82 0.85 3.23
N LEU A 50 -17.90 0.25 2.05
CA LEU A 50 -18.62 0.81 0.89
C LEU A 50 -20.06 0.31 0.83
N SER A 51 -21.01 1.18 0.51
CA SER A 51 -22.41 0.79 0.32
C SER A 51 -23.15 1.73 -0.65
N GLY A 52 -24.32 1.29 -1.14
CA GLY A 52 -25.15 2.02 -2.11
C GLY A 52 -24.90 1.60 -3.57
N ASP A 53 -25.22 2.50 -4.51
CA ASP A 53 -25.16 2.23 -5.95
C ASP A 53 -23.72 2.29 -6.48
N ARG A 54 -23.21 1.13 -6.93
CA ARG A 54 -21.83 0.97 -7.42
C ARG A 54 -21.48 1.85 -8.62
N SER A 55 -22.46 2.33 -9.40
CA SER A 55 -22.17 3.21 -10.56
C SER A 55 -21.80 4.65 -10.18
N VAL A 56 -21.95 5.02 -8.90
CA VAL A 56 -21.54 6.31 -8.34
C VAL A 56 -20.55 6.19 -7.19
N GLY A 57 -20.34 4.99 -6.65
CA GLY A 57 -19.33 4.74 -5.61
C GLY A 57 -17.97 4.34 -6.18
N PRO A 58 -16.88 4.50 -5.41
CA PRO A 58 -15.57 3.94 -5.75
C PRO A 58 -15.59 2.41 -5.62
N ILE A 59 -14.60 1.77 -6.25
CA ILE A 59 -14.31 0.34 -6.07
C ILE A 59 -13.59 0.11 -4.74
N GLN A 60 -12.68 1.02 -4.39
CA GLN A 60 -11.83 0.90 -3.21
C GLN A 60 -11.55 2.29 -2.63
N VAL A 61 -11.48 2.36 -1.30
CA VAL A 61 -11.10 3.56 -0.54
C VAL A 61 -10.04 3.16 0.47
N PHE A 62 -9.02 3.99 0.58
CA PHE A 62 -7.99 3.88 1.61
C PHE A 62 -7.48 5.27 1.97
N SER A 63 -6.82 5.40 3.11
CA SER A 63 -6.39 6.69 3.63
C SER A 63 -5.14 6.59 4.45
N ASP A 64 -4.40 7.67 4.60
CA ASP A 64 -3.42 7.85 5.67
C ASP A 64 -3.99 8.87 6.66
N ASP A 65 -3.12 9.48 7.47
CA ASP A 65 -3.46 10.54 8.42
C ASP A 65 -3.86 11.87 7.76
N GLN A 66 -3.60 12.06 6.45
CA GLN A 66 -3.74 13.34 5.76
C GLN A 66 -4.60 13.31 4.50
N LYS A 67 -4.75 12.14 3.88
CA LYS A 67 -5.30 11.95 2.54
C LYS A 67 -6.17 10.71 2.48
N ILE A 68 -7.16 10.78 1.60
CA ILE A 68 -8.00 9.65 1.22
C ILE A 68 -7.85 9.45 -0.28
N TRP A 69 -7.57 8.23 -0.70
CA TRP A 69 -7.54 7.81 -2.09
C TRP A 69 -8.81 7.04 -2.43
N LEU A 70 -9.41 7.42 -3.55
CA LEU A 70 -10.63 6.82 -4.09
C LEU A 70 -10.29 6.21 -5.44
N HIS A 71 -10.40 4.90 -5.56
CA HIS A 71 -10.20 4.20 -6.83
C HIS A 71 -11.55 3.97 -7.51
N TRP A 72 -11.71 4.47 -8.73
CA TRP A 72 -12.94 4.44 -9.50
C TRP A 72 -12.93 3.34 -10.56
N HIS A 73 -14.13 2.98 -11.05
CA HIS A 73 -14.22 2.21 -12.29
C HIS A 73 -13.68 3.01 -13.48
N ALA A 74 -13.06 2.31 -14.43
CA ALA A 74 -12.61 2.90 -15.68
C ALA A 74 -13.77 3.64 -16.38
N LYS A 75 -13.53 4.90 -16.77
CA LYS A 75 -14.52 5.78 -17.42
C LYS A 75 -15.76 6.12 -16.57
N GLN A 76 -15.71 5.88 -15.26
CA GLN A 76 -16.79 6.28 -14.36
C GLN A 76 -16.91 7.81 -14.28
N THR A 77 -18.12 8.29 -14.54
CA THR A 77 -18.48 9.71 -14.45
C THR A 77 -18.41 10.18 -13.00
N THR A 78 -17.69 11.28 -12.76
CA THR A 78 -17.41 11.83 -11.44
C THR A 78 -18.71 12.16 -10.69
N PRO A 79 -18.95 11.57 -9.51
CA PRO A 79 -20.07 11.96 -8.66
C PRO A 79 -19.77 13.28 -7.93
N ILE A 80 -20.79 13.88 -7.33
CA ILE A 80 -20.57 14.88 -6.28
C ILE A 80 -20.03 14.14 -5.06
N LEU A 81 -18.87 14.56 -4.58
CA LEU A 81 -18.23 14.05 -3.38
C LEU A 81 -18.47 15.01 -2.22
N SER A 82 -18.85 14.45 -1.08
CA SER A 82 -19.07 15.20 0.15
C SER A 82 -18.72 14.38 1.39
N ALA A 83 -18.50 15.04 2.52
CA ALA A 83 -18.23 14.41 3.79
C ALA A 83 -19.16 14.92 4.89
N GLN A 84 -19.43 14.07 5.88
CA GLN A 84 -20.15 14.48 7.08
C GLN A 84 -19.22 15.31 7.99
N GLN A 85 -19.68 16.50 8.39
CA GLN A 85 -19.08 17.36 9.40
C GLN A 85 -20.08 17.59 10.55
N THR A 86 -19.60 18.15 11.66
CA THR A 86 -20.39 18.42 12.88
C THR A 86 -21.59 19.34 12.65
N ASP A 87 -21.56 20.21 11.62
CA ASP A 87 -22.62 21.18 11.32
C ASP A 87 -23.42 20.85 10.04
N GLY A 88 -23.13 19.74 9.37
CA GLY A 88 -23.75 19.41 8.09
C GLY A 88 -22.86 18.59 7.17
N GLU A 89 -23.17 18.62 5.88
CA GLU A 89 -22.43 17.91 4.85
C GLU A 89 -21.62 18.91 4.02
N GLN A 90 -20.29 18.72 3.98
CA GLN A 90 -19.38 19.57 3.23
C GLN A 90 -19.06 18.95 1.87
N ILE A 91 -19.20 19.71 0.78
CA ILE A 91 -18.71 19.28 -0.54
C ILE A 91 -17.18 19.29 -0.53
N LEU A 92 -16.58 18.19 -0.99
CA LEU A 92 -15.13 18.03 -1.05
C LEU A 92 -14.62 18.28 -2.48
N SER A 93 -13.42 18.82 -2.56
CA SER A 93 -12.66 18.86 -3.81
C SER A 93 -11.67 17.71 -3.83
N ASP A 94 -11.57 17.04 -4.97
CA ASP A 94 -10.61 15.97 -5.21
C ASP A 94 -9.68 16.30 -6.38
N SER A 95 -8.43 15.82 -6.31
CA SER A 95 -7.52 15.84 -7.43
C SER A 95 -7.53 14.50 -8.14
N ARG A 96 -8.07 14.43 -9.35
CA ARG A 96 -8.18 13.19 -10.13
C ARG A 96 -6.98 12.98 -11.05
N ARG A 97 -6.36 11.80 -10.96
CA ARG A 97 -5.30 11.32 -11.86
C ARG A 97 -5.70 9.94 -12.38
N GLY A 98 -6.24 9.91 -13.60
CA GLY A 98 -6.79 8.69 -14.19
C GLY A 98 -7.97 8.15 -13.37
N ASP A 99 -7.86 6.89 -12.95
CA ASP A 99 -8.89 6.20 -12.19
C ASP A 99 -8.77 6.41 -10.67
N ILE A 100 -7.83 7.23 -10.20
CA ILE A 100 -7.67 7.55 -8.77
C ILE A 100 -7.97 9.02 -8.52
N SER A 101 -8.78 9.29 -7.50
CA SER A 101 -8.95 10.63 -6.91
C SER A 101 -8.29 10.70 -5.55
N VAL A 102 -7.70 11.84 -5.23
CA VAL A 102 -7.13 12.13 -3.90
C VAL A 102 -7.90 13.26 -3.25
N VAL A 103 -8.35 13.02 -2.02
CA VAL A 103 -9.05 13.95 -1.15
C VAL A 103 -8.12 14.27 0.01
N THR A 104 -8.05 15.54 0.40
CA THR A 104 -7.26 15.94 1.58
C THR A 104 -8.15 15.98 2.83
N GLY A 105 -7.60 15.56 3.96
CA GLY A 105 -8.25 15.52 5.27
C GLY A 105 -8.55 14.10 5.76
N SER A 106 -8.84 14.00 7.05
CA SER A 106 -9.12 12.76 7.78
C SER A 106 -10.63 12.61 8.01
N TRP A 107 -11.38 12.34 6.95
CA TRP A 107 -12.84 12.16 7.01
C TRP A 107 -13.20 10.71 7.40
N ASP A 108 -14.32 10.54 8.10
CA ASP A 108 -14.83 9.21 8.51
C ASP A 108 -16.04 8.75 7.68
N HIS A 109 -16.77 9.67 7.06
CA HIS A 109 -17.92 9.33 6.23
C HIS A 109 -17.96 10.20 4.99
N LEU A 110 -17.91 9.55 3.83
CA LEU A 110 -17.99 10.14 2.50
C LEU A 110 -19.30 9.74 1.83
N TYR A 111 -19.90 10.68 1.10
CA TYR A 111 -21.07 10.49 0.26
C TYR A 111 -20.72 10.77 -1.20
N PHE A 112 -21.26 9.94 -2.07
CA PHE A 112 -21.11 10.03 -3.52
C PHE A 112 -22.48 10.11 -4.15
N ARG A 113 -22.82 11.21 -4.82
CA ARG A 113 -24.16 11.43 -5.36
C ARG A 113 -24.14 11.83 -6.83
N ARG A 114 -25.01 11.21 -7.63
CA ARG A 114 -25.26 11.63 -9.01
C ARG A 114 -26.72 11.38 -9.37
N GLY A 115 -27.47 12.44 -9.63
CA GLY A 115 -28.92 12.35 -9.84
C GLY A 115 -29.60 11.71 -8.63
N LYS A 116 -30.33 10.60 -8.85
CA LYS A 116 -31.00 9.85 -7.78
C LYS A 116 -30.14 8.74 -7.15
N LYS A 117 -28.93 8.53 -7.67
CA LYS A 117 -28.04 7.46 -7.22
C LYS A 117 -27.13 7.97 -6.13
N THR A 118 -26.99 7.17 -5.08
CA THR A 118 -26.14 7.47 -3.93
C THR A 118 -25.27 6.27 -3.59
N ALA A 119 -24.03 6.54 -3.21
CA ALA A 119 -23.14 5.60 -2.55
C ALA A 119 -22.48 6.30 -1.38
N GLN A 120 -21.89 5.52 -0.47
CA GLN A 120 -21.21 6.04 0.70
C GLN A 120 -20.01 5.15 1.05
N ALA A 121 -18.97 5.77 1.61
CA ALA A 121 -17.81 5.10 2.19
C ALA A 121 -17.67 5.55 3.63
N MET A 122 -17.65 4.60 4.57
CA MET A 122 -17.55 4.90 5.99
C MET A 122 -16.37 4.17 6.61
N ARG A 123 -15.49 4.89 7.31
CA ARG A 123 -14.40 4.32 8.07
C ARG A 123 -14.97 3.47 9.19
N VAL A 124 -14.52 2.23 9.30
CA VAL A 124 -14.92 1.30 10.36
C VAL A 124 -13.92 1.44 11.48
N ASN A 125 -14.25 2.25 12.48
CA ASN A 125 -13.45 2.32 13.69
C ASN A 125 -13.69 1.03 14.49
N SER A 126 -12.66 0.22 14.69
CA SER A 126 -12.70 -1.03 15.47
C SER A 126 -13.04 -0.85 16.96
N LEU A 127 -13.41 0.36 17.41
CA LEU A 127 -13.78 0.70 18.79
C LEU A 127 -15.26 0.47 19.12
N GLY A 128 -15.96 -0.36 18.33
CA GLY A 128 -17.35 -0.75 18.57
C GLY A 128 -17.48 -2.23 18.93
N ARG A 129 -17.39 -2.57 20.22
CA ARG A 129 -17.70 -3.90 20.76
C ARG A 129 -19.15 -4.26 20.40
N ALA A 130 -19.36 -5.16 19.45
CA ALA A 130 -20.68 -5.76 19.21
C ALA A 130 -21.10 -6.63 20.42
N PRO A 131 -22.41 -6.68 20.77
CA PRO A 131 -22.88 -7.30 22.00
C PRO A 131 -22.63 -8.80 21.95
N GLN A 132 -21.86 -9.28 22.92
CA GLN A 132 -21.64 -10.71 23.13
C GLN A 132 -22.93 -11.29 23.72
N VAL A 133 -23.74 -11.95 22.88
CA VAL A 133 -24.80 -12.84 23.36
C VAL A 133 -24.10 -13.96 24.13
N GLY A 134 -24.44 -14.07 25.40
CA GLY A 134 -23.74 -14.90 26.36
C GLY A 134 -23.77 -16.38 26.00
N VAL A 135 -22.62 -17.01 26.14
CA VAL A 135 -22.53 -18.40 26.57
C VAL A 135 -21.54 -18.45 27.73
N THR A 136 -22.09 -18.84 28.86
CA THR A 136 -21.47 -19.01 30.18
C THR A 136 -20.33 -20.02 30.17
N GLU A 137 -19.17 -19.55 30.63
CA GLU A 137 -18.32 -20.13 31.69
C GLU A 137 -18.12 -21.65 31.74
N VAL A 138 -16.88 -22.09 31.43
CA VAL A 138 -16.28 -23.27 32.08
C VAL A 138 -14.80 -23.00 32.42
N ASP A 139 -14.56 -23.02 33.73
CA ASP A 139 -13.33 -23.18 34.52
C ASP A 139 -12.08 -22.31 34.27
N SER A 140 -11.95 -21.33 35.16
CA SER A 140 -10.72 -20.63 35.50
C SER A 140 -9.89 -21.43 36.52
N ASN A 141 -8.99 -22.32 36.06
CA ASN A 141 -7.73 -22.52 36.80
C ASN A 141 -6.62 -23.22 35.98
N LYS A 142 -6.01 -22.51 35.03
CA LYS A 142 -4.60 -22.72 34.66
C LYS A 142 -4.00 -21.44 34.05
N GLN A 143 -4.09 -20.33 34.77
CA GLN A 143 -3.37 -19.11 34.43
C GLN A 143 -2.21 -18.92 35.42
N ILE A 144 -1.08 -19.58 35.16
CA ILE A 144 0.22 -19.09 35.62
C ILE A 144 1.22 -19.19 34.45
N ALA A 145 1.36 -18.05 33.79
CA ALA A 145 2.52 -17.53 33.06
C ALA A 145 3.27 -18.46 32.08
N THR A 146 2.90 -18.35 30.80
CA THR A 146 3.89 -18.34 29.71
C THR A 146 3.46 -17.26 28.72
N THR A 147 4.18 -16.14 28.72
CA THR A 147 4.00 -15.08 27.71
C THR A 147 4.60 -15.57 26.38
N GLN A 148 3.77 -16.20 25.56
CA GLN A 148 3.96 -16.28 24.11
C GLN A 148 2.68 -15.74 23.48
N LEU A 149 2.80 -14.60 22.81
CA LEU A 149 1.70 -13.83 22.22
C LEU A 149 1.21 -14.55 20.94
N GLY A 150 0.58 -15.72 21.10
CA GLY A 150 0.02 -16.50 20.00
C GLY A 150 -1.37 -16.00 19.63
N SER A 151 -1.46 -14.89 18.90
CA SER A 151 -2.68 -14.54 18.16
C SER A 151 -2.80 -15.46 16.94
N ASN A 152 -4.01 -15.90 16.61
CA ASN A 152 -4.29 -16.67 15.40
C ASN A 152 -3.73 -15.97 14.16
N PHE A 153 -3.32 -16.77 13.17
CA PHE A 153 -2.97 -16.22 11.86
C PHE A 153 -4.23 -15.82 11.11
N GLU A 154 -4.38 -14.54 10.81
CA GLU A 154 -5.57 -13.99 10.16
C GLU A 154 -5.22 -13.41 8.80
N ILE A 155 -6.06 -13.66 7.80
CA ILE A 155 -6.06 -12.95 6.52
C ILE A 155 -6.83 -11.65 6.71
N ASN A 156 -6.18 -10.52 6.41
CA ASN A 156 -6.81 -9.22 6.43
C ASN A 156 -6.92 -8.68 4.99
N ALA A 157 -8.02 -7.97 4.69
CA ALA A 157 -8.15 -7.21 3.46
C ALA A 157 -7.03 -6.16 3.30
N ASP A 158 -6.47 -5.65 4.40
CA ASP A 158 -5.30 -4.75 4.42
C ASP A 158 -4.05 -5.38 3.79
N ASP A 159 -3.96 -6.72 3.74
CA ASP A 159 -2.82 -7.38 3.11
C ASP A 159 -2.81 -7.16 1.60
N LEU A 160 -3.95 -6.86 0.96
CA LEU A 160 -4.15 -6.71 -0.49
C LEU A 160 -3.96 -8.01 -1.29
N HIS A 161 -2.84 -8.70 -1.08
CA HIS A 161 -2.43 -9.91 -1.80
C HIS A 161 -1.94 -10.98 -0.83
N LEU A 162 -2.11 -12.24 -1.22
CA LEU A 162 -1.68 -13.40 -0.46
C LEU A 162 -0.20 -13.35 -0.06
N ARG A 163 0.66 -12.83 -0.95
CA ARG A 163 2.10 -12.62 -0.69
C ARG A 163 2.34 -11.74 0.53
N ASN A 164 1.56 -10.68 0.70
CA ASN A 164 1.72 -9.74 1.81
C ASN A 164 1.21 -10.36 3.12
N THR A 165 0.10 -11.10 3.08
CA THR A 165 -0.36 -11.90 4.22
C THR A 165 0.74 -12.82 4.73
N LEU A 166 1.36 -13.59 3.82
CA LEU A 166 2.45 -14.50 4.16
C LEU A 166 3.69 -13.76 4.68
N SER A 167 4.03 -12.60 4.11
CA SER A 167 5.13 -11.75 4.59
C SER A 167 4.90 -11.26 6.02
N ARG A 168 3.67 -10.84 6.33
CA ARG A 168 3.27 -10.43 7.67
C ARG A 168 3.31 -11.61 8.65
N TRP A 169 2.71 -12.74 8.29
CA TRP A 169 2.72 -13.94 9.12
C TRP A 169 4.13 -14.44 9.41
N ALA A 170 5.00 -14.44 8.40
CA ALA A 170 6.39 -14.84 8.54
C ALA A 170 7.16 -13.92 9.50
N THR A 171 6.95 -12.61 9.37
CA THR A 171 7.54 -11.61 10.29
C THR A 171 7.08 -11.81 11.74
N LEU A 172 5.78 -12.07 11.95
CA LEU A 172 5.21 -12.28 13.29
C LEU A 172 5.72 -13.56 13.97
N SER A 173 6.11 -14.55 13.18
CA SER A 173 6.47 -15.90 13.65
C SER A 173 7.95 -16.25 13.53
N GLY A 174 8.78 -15.29 13.08
CA GLY A 174 10.21 -15.48 12.89
C GLY A 174 10.58 -16.41 11.72
N TRP A 175 9.70 -16.56 10.73
CA TRP A 175 9.99 -17.25 9.48
C TRP A 175 10.58 -16.30 8.45
N HIS A 176 11.47 -16.81 7.60
CA HIS A 176 12.06 -16.06 6.49
C HIS A 176 11.21 -16.24 5.24
N PHE A 177 10.60 -15.14 4.81
CA PHE A 177 9.85 -15.06 3.57
C PHE A 177 10.15 -13.71 2.90
N LEU A 178 10.98 -13.75 1.86
CA LEU A 178 11.45 -12.58 1.12
C LEU A 178 10.87 -12.58 -0.30
N PRO A 179 10.94 -11.47 -1.05
CA PRO A 179 10.42 -11.40 -2.41
C PRO A 179 10.95 -12.50 -3.34
N GLU A 180 12.21 -12.94 -3.18
CA GLU A 180 12.81 -14.04 -3.95
C GLU A 180 12.19 -15.42 -3.65
N HIS A 181 11.52 -15.58 -2.51
CA HIS A 181 10.87 -16.82 -2.13
C HIS A 181 9.44 -16.95 -2.69
N TRP A 182 8.97 -15.92 -3.40
CA TRP A 182 7.75 -15.97 -4.19
C TRP A 182 8.11 -16.18 -5.65
N THR A 183 7.98 -17.42 -6.15
CA THR A 183 8.50 -17.77 -7.49
C THR A 183 7.45 -17.80 -8.59
N VAL A 184 6.22 -17.37 -8.28
CA VAL A 184 5.17 -17.21 -9.27
C VAL A 184 5.10 -15.74 -9.71
N ASP A 185 4.75 -15.52 -10.97
CA ASP A 185 4.76 -14.20 -11.63
C ASP A 185 3.49 -13.37 -11.37
N PHE A 186 2.53 -13.92 -10.63
CA PHE A 186 1.25 -13.31 -10.31
C PHE A 186 1.03 -13.22 -8.79
N ASP A 187 0.12 -12.34 -8.38
CA ASP A 187 -0.36 -12.23 -7.00
C ASP A 187 -1.85 -12.61 -6.92
N ILE A 188 -2.24 -13.24 -5.82
CA ILE A 188 -3.63 -13.59 -5.55
C ILE A 188 -4.25 -12.49 -4.68
N PRO A 189 -5.28 -11.77 -5.14
CA PRO A 189 -5.92 -10.71 -4.37
C PRO A 189 -6.73 -11.28 -3.20
N ILE A 190 -6.63 -10.62 -2.04
CA ILE A 190 -7.45 -10.92 -0.86
C ILE A 190 -8.74 -10.10 -0.93
N SER A 191 -9.88 -10.79 -0.97
CA SER A 191 -11.20 -10.13 -1.04
C SER A 191 -12.03 -10.33 0.24
N GLY A 192 -11.47 -10.95 1.28
CA GLY A 192 -12.21 -11.33 2.48
C GLY A 192 -11.31 -11.61 3.68
N TYR A 193 -11.95 -12.06 4.76
CA TYR A 193 -11.31 -12.37 6.04
C TYR A 193 -11.38 -13.86 6.33
N ALA A 194 -10.31 -14.41 6.92
CA ALA A 194 -10.30 -15.76 7.47
C ALA A 194 -9.30 -15.84 8.64
N SER A 195 -9.62 -16.65 9.66
CA SER A 195 -8.74 -16.94 10.78
C SER A 195 -8.27 -18.40 10.69
N PHE A 196 -7.00 -18.62 11.01
CA PHE A 196 -6.33 -19.91 11.02
C PHE A 196 -5.83 -20.24 12.43
N SER A 197 -5.07 -21.31 12.58
CA SER A 197 -4.53 -21.72 13.87
C SER A 197 -3.42 -20.78 14.34
N VAL A 198 -2.87 -21.06 15.51
CA VAL A 198 -1.68 -20.37 16.03
C VAL A 198 -0.37 -20.95 15.48
N ASP A 199 -0.43 -22.12 14.82
CA ASP A 199 0.74 -22.75 14.22
C ASP A 199 0.95 -22.22 12.80
N PHE A 200 2.17 -21.74 12.54
CA PHE A 200 2.49 -21.11 11.26
C PHE A 200 2.45 -22.11 10.10
N GLU A 201 3.04 -23.29 10.27
CA GLU A 201 3.11 -24.27 9.18
C GLU A 201 1.73 -24.80 8.82
N GLU A 202 0.91 -25.09 9.83
CA GLU A 202 -0.48 -25.52 9.66
C GLU A 202 -1.29 -24.43 8.94
N SER A 203 -1.16 -23.17 9.39
CA SER A 203 -1.89 -22.05 8.80
C SER A 203 -1.51 -21.80 7.35
N VAL A 204 -0.21 -21.85 7.02
CA VAL A 204 0.27 -21.70 5.64
C VAL A 204 -0.19 -22.86 4.76
N LYS A 205 -0.09 -24.11 5.23
CA LYS A 205 -0.58 -25.28 4.47
C LYS A 205 -2.07 -25.17 4.19
N SER A 206 -2.86 -24.83 5.22
CA SER A 206 -4.31 -24.66 5.12
C SER A 206 -4.69 -23.54 4.14
N LEU A 207 -3.92 -22.44 4.16
CA LEU A 207 -4.09 -21.34 3.22
C LEU A 207 -3.76 -21.75 1.77
N MET A 208 -2.71 -22.54 1.54
CA MET A 208 -2.38 -23.04 0.20
C MET A 208 -3.46 -24.00 -0.32
N SER A 209 -4.02 -24.87 0.52
CA SER A 209 -5.12 -25.76 0.12
C SER A 209 -6.38 -25.00 -0.31
N ALA A 210 -6.64 -23.82 0.24
CA ALA A 210 -7.74 -22.96 -0.24
C ALA A 210 -7.52 -22.46 -1.68
N THR A 211 -6.28 -22.48 -2.19
CA THR A 211 -5.95 -22.11 -3.58
C THR A 211 -6.04 -23.28 -4.57
N GLU A 212 -6.26 -24.52 -4.11
CA GLU A 212 -6.33 -25.72 -4.97
C GLU A 212 -7.46 -25.66 -5.99
N LEU A 213 -8.57 -25.00 -5.65
CA LEU A 213 -9.73 -24.83 -6.54
C LEU A 213 -9.58 -23.67 -7.54
N SER A 214 -8.44 -22.96 -7.51
CA SER A 214 -8.16 -21.87 -8.44
C SER A 214 -7.52 -22.37 -9.74
N ASP A 215 -7.56 -21.54 -10.79
CA ASP A 215 -6.92 -21.86 -12.08
C ASP A 215 -5.38 -21.96 -11.99
N ARG A 216 -4.77 -21.46 -10.91
CA ARG A 216 -3.32 -21.44 -10.69
C ARG A 216 -2.98 -21.83 -9.24
N PRO A 217 -3.09 -23.11 -8.90
CA PRO A 217 -2.85 -23.57 -7.53
C PRO A 217 -1.39 -23.40 -7.11
N LEU A 218 -1.21 -23.00 -5.86
CA LEU A 218 0.09 -22.77 -5.23
C LEU A 218 0.37 -23.84 -4.19
N GLN A 219 1.65 -24.11 -3.94
CA GLN A 219 2.09 -24.92 -2.81
C GLN A 219 3.14 -24.17 -1.99
N ALA A 220 3.14 -24.43 -0.69
CA ALA A 220 4.14 -23.95 0.23
C ALA A 220 5.22 -25.00 0.45
N CYS A 221 6.47 -24.61 0.17
CA CYS A 221 7.66 -25.35 0.51
C CYS A 221 8.21 -24.80 1.83
N ILE A 222 8.13 -25.61 2.87
CA ILE A 222 8.51 -25.26 4.25
C ILE A 222 9.76 -26.04 4.60
N TYR A 223 10.81 -25.32 4.99
CA TYR A 223 12.12 -25.90 5.27
C TYR A 223 12.47 -25.87 6.76
N SER A 224 13.32 -26.80 7.20
CA SER A 224 13.75 -26.92 8.60
C SER A 224 14.52 -25.71 9.13
N ASN A 225 15.10 -24.89 8.24
CA ASN A 225 15.78 -23.63 8.58
C ASN A 225 14.84 -22.42 8.65
N ARG A 226 13.52 -22.66 8.78
CA ARG A 226 12.49 -21.62 8.89
C ARG A 226 12.40 -20.72 7.65
N VAL A 227 12.65 -21.26 6.47
CA VAL A 227 12.38 -20.59 5.20
C VAL A 227 11.03 -21.07 4.67
N LEU A 228 10.16 -20.14 4.32
CA LEU A 228 8.98 -20.39 3.52
C LEU A 228 9.30 -20.02 2.07
N ARG A 229 8.91 -20.88 1.14
CA ARG A 229 8.92 -20.58 -0.29
C ARG A 229 7.59 -20.97 -0.91
N VAL A 230 7.06 -20.13 -1.80
CA VAL A 230 5.82 -20.37 -2.51
C VAL A 230 6.12 -20.60 -3.98
N VAL A 231 5.66 -21.73 -4.49
CA VAL A 231 5.88 -22.18 -5.87
C VAL A 231 4.55 -22.66 -6.48
N SER A 232 4.48 -22.84 -7.80
CA SER A 232 3.35 -23.54 -8.41
C SER A 232 3.33 -25.00 -7.96
N VAL A 233 2.16 -25.63 -7.81
CA VAL A 233 2.05 -27.09 -7.52
C VAL A 233 2.79 -27.97 -8.53
N THR A 234 3.08 -27.46 -9.73
CA THR A 234 3.83 -28.17 -10.78
C THR A 234 5.34 -28.17 -10.58
N GLN A 235 5.86 -27.29 -9.72
CA GLN A 235 7.28 -27.18 -9.41
C GLN A 235 7.64 -28.08 -8.20
N THR A 236 8.91 -28.40 -8.03
CA THR A 236 9.37 -29.21 -6.88
C THR A 236 9.84 -28.33 -5.73
N CYS A 237 9.61 -28.77 -4.49
CA CYS A 237 10.15 -28.09 -3.29
C CYS A 237 11.65 -28.28 -3.08
N ASP A 238 12.36 -28.87 -4.03
CA ASP A 238 13.81 -28.99 -3.98
C ASP A 238 14.47 -27.62 -4.18
N PRO A 239 15.24 -27.10 -3.20
CA PRO A 239 15.90 -25.82 -3.31
C PRO A 239 16.95 -25.75 -4.43
N SER A 240 17.48 -26.89 -4.89
CA SER A 240 18.50 -26.94 -5.94
C SER A 240 17.96 -26.64 -7.35
N THR A 241 16.67 -26.83 -7.57
CA THR A 241 16.06 -26.78 -8.92
C THR A 241 15.79 -25.36 -9.44
N SER A 242 15.96 -24.33 -8.60
CA SER A 242 15.55 -22.95 -8.95
C SER A 242 16.69 -22.07 -9.46
N ALA A 243 17.91 -22.60 -9.47
CA ALA A 243 19.07 -21.97 -10.09
C ALA A 243 19.20 -22.29 -11.59
N GLU A 244 18.44 -23.26 -12.14
CA GLU A 244 18.70 -23.83 -13.47
C GLU A 244 17.88 -23.21 -14.63
N VAL A 245 17.13 -22.14 -14.39
CA VAL A 245 16.39 -21.45 -15.48
C VAL A 245 16.90 -20.02 -15.64
N ARG A 246 18.18 -19.90 -16.02
CA ARG A 246 18.69 -18.72 -16.73
C ARG A 246 19.93 -19.11 -17.53
N SER A 247 19.74 -19.50 -18.78
CA SER A 247 20.78 -19.54 -19.82
C SER A 247 20.13 -19.20 -21.15
#